data_AF-A0A942U8G8-F1
#
_entry.id   AF-A0A942U8G8-F1
#
_cell.length_a   1.000
_cell.length_b   1.000
_cell.length_c   1.000
_cell.angle_alpha   90.00
_cell.angle_beta   90.00
_cell.angle_gamma   90.00
#
_symmetry.space_group_name_H-M   'P 1'
#
loop_
_entity.id
_entity.type
_entity.pdbx_description
1 polymer ?
#
loop_
_entity_poly.entity_id
_entity_poly.type
_entity_poly.pdbx_seq_one_letter_code
_entity_poly.pdbx_strand_id
1 'polypeptide(L)'
;MSIDLLARLEEEKDQWLHKAMDRFNEEFTCFDDKTVLTPEYQIMQMKSIHRQNNLDLDRLEKEIKLIKDRIEEEELGYQNLTKAVQYLQEEITHYEGLLLELESIQLEKFNCFLNMKFEFDPKKDQVVFKDRKTTRLIEGFNEVEAEMAEFYRKQLDDNERKLARIFRDAAPDISYVFQSNPQASSLSLKHGRGLDQYLVLKNFEEDYRIVADTLNENNMLVYEYYINQLNHVKQMGKRDLLLQSAAKKEQHQMASEKAAELQEQKRQKELSLATLEEQFTRALWEQNQELERLQKLDEFLKEEFVEAVSKWQAKLFGEQTPDVERWLYHQYSLMILKHAERIIGNEHF
;
A
#
# COMPACT_ATOMS: atom_id res chain seq x y z
N MET A 1 61.90 -23.46 -62.13
CA MET A 1 60.44 -23.66 -62.26
C MET A 1 59.75 -23.91 -60.92
N SER A 2 60.28 -24.74 -60.00
CA SER A 2 59.63 -24.97 -58.69
C SER A 2 59.59 -23.76 -57.74
N ILE A 3 60.60 -22.88 -57.78
CA ILE A 3 60.70 -21.69 -56.91
C ILE A 3 59.64 -20.63 -57.27
N ASP A 4 59.41 -20.38 -58.56
CA ASP A 4 58.40 -19.42 -59.02
C ASP A 4 56.96 -19.88 -58.70
N LEU A 5 56.69 -21.20 -58.77
CA LEU A 5 55.40 -21.76 -58.40
C LEU A 5 55.14 -21.69 -56.89
N LEU A 6 56.17 -21.96 -56.07
CA LEU A 6 56.08 -21.83 -54.62
C LEU A 6 55.80 -20.39 -54.18
N ALA A 7 56.54 -19.42 -54.73
CA ALA A 7 56.32 -18.00 -54.43
C ALA A 7 54.90 -17.55 -54.81
N ARG A 8 54.41 -18.02 -55.96
CA ARG A 8 53.05 -17.74 -56.44
C ARG A 8 51.97 -18.39 -55.57
N LEU A 9 52.15 -19.64 -55.15
CA LEU A 9 51.19 -20.34 -54.28
C LEU A 9 51.13 -19.71 -52.88
N GLU A 10 52.26 -19.24 -52.35
CA GLU A 10 52.30 -18.51 -51.09
C GLU A 10 51.55 -17.18 -51.19
N GLU A 11 51.67 -16.46 -52.31
CA GLU A 11 50.92 -15.23 -52.57
C GLU A 11 49.42 -15.49 -52.80
N GLU A 12 49.06 -16.55 -53.54
CA GLU A 12 47.67 -16.91 -53.84
C GLU A 12 46.91 -17.46 -52.61
N LYS A 13 47.62 -17.98 -51.60
CA LYS A 13 47.00 -18.67 -50.43
C LYS A 13 46.05 -17.79 -49.62
N ASP A 14 46.35 -16.49 -49.51
CA ASP A 14 45.57 -15.56 -48.69
C ASP A 14 44.69 -14.64 -49.56
N GLN A 15 44.84 -14.67 -50.88
CA GLN A 15 44.11 -13.81 -51.81
C GLN A 15 42.58 -13.99 -51.75
N TRP A 16 42.09 -15.19 -51.44
CA TRP A 16 40.65 -15.43 -51.32
C TRP A 16 40.03 -14.68 -50.14
N LEU A 17 40.76 -14.52 -49.02
CA LEU A 17 40.31 -13.72 -47.88
C LEU A 17 40.27 -12.23 -48.23
N HIS A 18 41.28 -11.75 -48.94
CA HIS A 18 41.32 -10.37 -49.40
C HIS A 18 40.15 -10.08 -50.35
N LYS A 19 39.90 -10.94 -51.34
CA LYS A 19 38.76 -10.80 -52.26
C LYS A 19 37.40 -10.86 -51.57
N ALA A 20 37.24 -11.78 -50.61
CA ALA A 20 36.00 -11.89 -49.84
C ALA A 20 35.75 -10.62 -49.01
N MET A 21 36.79 -10.09 -48.36
CA MET A 21 36.69 -8.83 -47.61
C MET A 21 36.49 -7.61 -48.50
N ASP A 22 37.10 -7.57 -49.69
CA ASP A 22 36.89 -6.48 -50.65
C ASP A 22 35.44 -6.45 -51.12
N ARG A 23 34.88 -7.61 -51.54
CA ARG A 23 33.45 -7.75 -51.89
C ARG A 23 32.52 -7.38 -50.74
N PHE A 24 32.87 -7.81 -49.53
CA PHE A 24 32.12 -7.49 -48.33
C PHE A 24 32.12 -5.99 -48.00
N ASN A 25 33.27 -5.32 -48.14
CA ASN A 25 33.41 -3.88 -47.90
C ASN A 25 32.76 -3.03 -49.01
N GLU A 26 32.70 -3.54 -50.25
CA GLU A 26 31.97 -2.91 -51.35
C GLU A 26 30.45 -2.91 -51.11
N GLU A 27 29.90 -4.00 -50.56
CA GLU A 27 28.45 -4.10 -50.26
C GLU A 27 28.07 -3.40 -48.95
N PHE A 28 28.91 -3.54 -47.91
CA PHE A 28 28.72 -2.92 -46.60
C PHE A 28 29.79 -1.86 -46.42
N THR A 29 29.51 -0.63 -46.89
CA THR A 29 30.38 0.53 -46.69
C THR A 29 30.74 0.69 -45.21
N CYS A 30 31.90 0.15 -44.81
CA CYS A 30 32.32 0.11 -43.43
C CYS A 30 33.82 0.41 -43.33
N PHE A 31 34.11 1.47 -42.55
CA PHE A 31 35.42 1.92 -42.08
C PHE A 31 36.36 2.58 -43.11
N ASP A 32 36.31 3.91 -43.13
CA ASP A 32 37.33 4.82 -43.71
C ASP A 32 38.64 4.87 -42.89
N ASP A 33 38.76 4.07 -41.81
CA ASP A 33 39.97 4.06 -40.98
C ASP A 33 40.97 3.04 -41.52
N LYS A 34 41.96 3.59 -42.24
CA LYS A 34 43.18 2.95 -42.74
C LYS A 34 44.08 2.43 -41.62
N THR A 35 43.59 1.51 -40.81
CA THR A 35 44.45 0.64 -40.01
C THR A 35 44.72 -0.62 -40.83
N VAL A 36 46.00 -0.88 -41.09
CA VAL A 36 46.48 -2.06 -41.82
C VAL A 36 46.24 -3.29 -40.95
N LEU A 37 45.00 -3.75 -40.90
CA LEU A 37 44.60 -4.99 -40.26
C LEU A 37 44.45 -6.06 -41.33
N THR A 38 45.00 -7.25 -41.08
CA THR A 38 44.83 -8.38 -42.00
C THR A 38 43.34 -8.79 -42.06
N PRO A 39 42.83 -9.27 -43.22
CA PRO A 39 41.47 -9.79 -43.34
C PRO A 39 41.07 -10.77 -42.24
N GLU A 40 41.96 -11.69 -41.89
CA GLU A 40 41.78 -12.65 -40.79
C GLU A 40 41.50 -11.96 -39.45
N TYR A 41 42.26 -10.90 -39.12
CA TYR A 41 42.07 -10.18 -37.87
C TYR A 41 40.76 -9.38 -37.86
N GLN A 42 40.37 -8.79 -38.99
CA GLN A 42 39.08 -8.09 -39.14
C GLN A 42 37.90 -9.06 -38.92
N ILE A 43 37.93 -10.23 -39.56
CA ILE A 43 36.90 -11.27 -39.40
C ILE A 43 36.83 -11.74 -37.93
N MET A 44 37.98 -11.96 -37.29
CA MET A 44 38.04 -12.36 -35.88
C MET A 44 37.46 -11.29 -34.95
N GLN A 45 37.77 -10.00 -35.20
CA GLN A 45 37.20 -8.91 -34.41
C GLN A 45 35.68 -8.85 -34.54
N MET A 46 35.14 -8.95 -35.75
CA MET A 46 33.70 -8.95 -36.00
C MET A 46 33.00 -10.10 -35.25
N LYS A 47 33.55 -11.33 -35.33
CA LYS A 47 33.02 -12.48 -34.60
C LYS A 47 33.13 -12.32 -33.08
N SER A 48 34.19 -11.66 -32.58
CA SER A 48 34.37 -11.38 -31.15
C SER A 48 33.38 -10.35 -30.63
N ILE A 49 33.14 -9.26 -31.37
CA ILE A 49 32.18 -8.21 -31.02
C ILE A 49 30.78 -8.81 -30.95
N HIS A 50 30.38 -9.61 -31.95
CA HIS A 50 29.08 -10.28 -31.95
C HIS A 50 28.86 -11.18 -30.72
N ARG A 51 29.88 -11.97 -30.33
CA ARG A 51 29.80 -12.79 -29.10
C ARG A 51 29.61 -11.95 -27.84
N GLN A 52 30.29 -10.81 -27.76
CA GLN A 52 30.17 -9.90 -26.63
C GLN A 52 28.77 -9.27 -26.57
N ASN A 53 28.25 -8.81 -27.71
CA ASN A 53 26.90 -8.25 -27.84
C ASN A 53 25.82 -9.27 -27.41
N ASN A 54 25.98 -10.55 -27.77
CA ASN A 54 25.06 -11.61 -27.33
C ASN A 54 25.04 -11.76 -25.80
N LEU A 55 26.22 -11.73 -25.16
CA LEU A 55 26.31 -11.83 -23.69
C LEU A 55 25.69 -10.60 -23.01
N ASP A 56 25.82 -9.43 -23.60
CA ASP A 56 25.26 -8.19 -23.04
C ASP A 56 23.73 -8.13 -23.22
N LEU A 57 23.19 -8.67 -24.30
CA LEU A 57 21.74 -8.89 -24.47
C LEU A 57 21.17 -9.88 -23.45
N ASP A 58 21.83 -11.02 -23.23
CA ASP A 58 21.43 -12.00 -22.21
C ASP A 58 21.44 -11.37 -20.80
N ARG A 59 22.36 -10.44 -20.53
CA ARG A 59 22.42 -9.71 -19.27
C ARG A 59 21.24 -8.74 -19.14
N LEU A 60 20.97 -7.95 -20.17
CA LEU A 60 19.84 -7.01 -20.20
C LEU A 60 18.49 -7.73 -20.05
N GLU A 61 18.30 -8.86 -20.72
CA GLU A 61 17.08 -9.66 -20.59
C GLU A 61 16.86 -10.15 -19.14
N LYS A 62 17.92 -10.65 -18.50
CA LYS A 62 17.87 -11.09 -17.10
C LYS A 62 17.59 -9.93 -16.15
N GLU A 63 18.14 -8.75 -16.41
CA GLU A 63 17.91 -7.56 -15.60
C GLU A 63 16.46 -7.06 -15.73
N ILE A 64 15.93 -6.98 -16.96
CA ILE A 64 14.52 -6.66 -17.23
C ILE A 64 13.60 -7.63 -16.49
N LYS A 65 13.86 -8.93 -16.58
CA LYS A 65 13.07 -9.95 -15.89
C LYS A 65 13.11 -9.78 -14.38
N LEU A 66 14.30 -9.56 -13.80
CA LEU A 66 14.47 -9.36 -12.37
C LEU A 66 13.75 -8.10 -11.85
N ILE A 67 13.73 -7.02 -12.64
CA ILE A 67 12.98 -5.80 -12.29
C ILE A 67 11.48 -6.06 -12.35
N LYS A 68 10.98 -6.78 -13.37
CA LYS A 68 9.55 -7.16 -13.48
C LYS A 68 9.10 -7.99 -12.28
N ASP A 69 9.84 -9.04 -11.93
CA ASP A 69 9.53 -9.90 -10.79
C ASP A 69 9.48 -9.09 -9.48
N ARG A 70 10.41 -8.15 -9.28
CA ARG A 70 10.42 -7.25 -8.11
C ARG A 70 9.23 -6.29 -8.07
N ILE A 71 8.80 -5.77 -9.22
CA ILE A 71 7.62 -4.90 -9.29
C ILE A 71 6.36 -5.67 -8.90
N GLU A 72 6.23 -6.93 -9.34
CA GLU A 72 5.09 -7.79 -8.98
C GLU A 72 5.06 -8.13 -7.48
N GLU A 73 6.22 -8.46 -6.88
CA GLU A 73 6.33 -8.71 -5.43
C GLU A 73 5.93 -7.46 -4.61
N GLU A 74 6.38 -6.28 -5.04
CA GLU A 74 6.06 -5.02 -4.35
C GLU A 74 4.60 -4.59 -4.54
N GLU A 75 3.98 -4.92 -5.67
CA GLU A 75 2.56 -4.68 -5.92
C GLU A 75 1.68 -5.39 -4.89
N LEU A 76 2.00 -6.65 -4.56
CA LEU A 76 1.29 -7.38 -3.51
C LEU A 76 1.46 -6.70 -2.14
N GLY A 77 2.68 -6.24 -1.83
CA GLY A 77 2.97 -5.48 -0.61
C GLY A 77 2.18 -4.18 -0.51
N TYR A 78 2.11 -3.43 -1.61
CA TYR A 78 1.34 -2.19 -1.73
C TYR A 78 -0.16 -2.44 -1.52
N GLN A 79 -0.74 -3.44 -2.19
CA GLN A 79 -2.16 -3.78 -2.04
C GLN A 79 -2.54 -4.15 -0.60
N ASN A 80 -1.66 -4.89 0.10
CA ASN A 80 -1.85 -5.23 1.49
C ASN A 80 -1.83 -3.99 2.40
N LEU A 81 -0.92 -3.06 2.15
CA LEU A 81 -0.86 -1.79 2.89
C LEU A 81 -2.08 -0.91 2.61
N THR A 82 -2.54 -0.81 1.36
CA THR A 82 -3.75 -0.04 1.03
C THR A 82 -4.98 -0.59 1.76
N LYS A 83 -5.14 -1.92 1.83
CA LYS A 83 -6.20 -2.54 2.63
C LYS A 83 -6.06 -2.21 4.11
N ALA A 84 -4.85 -2.30 4.67
CA ALA A 84 -4.60 -1.96 6.07
C ALA A 84 -4.94 -0.49 6.37
N VAL A 85 -4.59 0.44 5.48
CA VAL A 85 -4.96 1.86 5.58
C VAL A 85 -6.49 2.04 5.61
N GLN A 86 -7.21 1.36 4.72
CA GLN A 86 -8.68 1.39 4.70
C GLN A 86 -9.29 0.87 6.01
N TYR A 87 -8.84 -0.29 6.49
CA TYR A 87 -9.30 -0.85 7.77
C TYR A 87 -9.02 0.09 8.95
N LEU A 88 -7.83 0.70 9.00
CA LEU A 88 -7.50 1.66 10.05
C LEU A 88 -8.38 2.92 9.97
N GLN A 89 -8.69 3.39 8.77
CA GLN A 89 -9.60 4.53 8.59
C GLN A 89 -11.02 4.22 9.06
N GLU A 90 -11.52 3.01 8.79
CA GLU A 90 -12.81 2.54 9.30
C GLU A 90 -12.83 2.48 10.84
N GLU A 91 -11.78 1.93 11.47
CA GLU A 91 -11.65 1.91 12.92
C GLU A 91 -11.59 3.32 13.54
N ILE A 92 -10.82 4.24 12.93
CA ILE A 92 -10.76 5.64 13.38
C ILE A 92 -12.17 6.26 13.35
N THR A 93 -12.88 6.09 12.23
CA THR A 93 -14.24 6.61 12.04
C THR A 93 -15.20 6.02 13.06
N HIS A 94 -15.05 4.72 13.37
CA HIS A 94 -15.82 4.04 14.40
C HIS A 94 -15.60 4.66 15.79
N TYR A 95 -14.34 4.86 16.21
CA TYR A 95 -14.04 5.48 17.50
C TYR A 95 -14.51 6.94 17.59
N GLU A 96 -14.42 7.70 16.50
CA GLU A 96 -14.95 9.08 16.42
C GLU A 96 -16.49 9.09 16.52
N GLY A 97 -17.16 8.11 15.92
CA GLY A 97 -18.60 7.91 16.08
C GLY A 97 -18.99 7.61 17.53
N LEU A 98 -18.28 6.70 18.19
CA LEU A 98 -18.50 6.38 19.61
C LEU A 98 -18.28 7.59 20.54
N LEU A 99 -17.33 8.47 20.22
CA LEU A 99 -17.13 9.72 20.96
C LEU A 99 -18.34 10.65 20.86
N LEU A 100 -18.90 10.82 19.66
CA LEU A 100 -20.10 11.62 19.44
C LEU A 100 -21.31 11.02 20.15
N GLU A 101 -21.47 9.70 20.09
CA GLU A 101 -22.52 8.99 20.82
C GLU A 101 -22.39 9.21 22.34
N LEU A 102 -21.18 9.11 22.89
CA LEU A 102 -20.92 9.36 24.31
C LEU A 102 -21.26 10.80 24.71
N GLU A 103 -20.87 11.78 23.90
CA GLU A 103 -21.15 13.19 24.14
C GLU A 103 -22.65 13.50 24.10
N SER A 104 -23.41 12.79 23.26
CA SER A 104 -24.86 12.93 23.13
C SER A 104 -25.67 12.43 24.34
N ILE A 105 -25.07 11.62 25.23
CA ILE A 105 -25.76 11.13 26.43
C ILE A 105 -26.01 12.29 27.39
N GLN A 106 -27.28 12.49 27.74
CA GLN A 106 -27.75 13.55 28.63
C GLN A 106 -28.64 12.97 29.73
N LEU A 107 -28.76 13.74 30.81
CA LEU A 107 -29.70 13.48 31.90
C LEU A 107 -30.61 14.70 32.00
N GLU A 108 -31.91 14.48 31.95
CA GLU A 108 -32.91 15.53 32.12
C GLU A 108 -33.24 15.72 33.60
N LYS A 109 -33.52 16.96 33.99
CA LYS A 109 -33.97 17.30 35.33
C LYS A 109 -35.48 17.07 35.46
N PHE A 110 -35.92 16.47 36.56
CA PHE A 110 -37.35 16.30 36.83
C PHE A 110 -38.04 17.66 37.01
N ASN A 111 -39.32 17.76 36.66
CA ASN A 111 -40.11 18.95 36.91
C ASN A 111 -41.08 18.66 38.05
N CYS A 112 -40.97 19.40 39.16
CA CYS A 112 -41.80 19.18 40.34
C CYS A 112 -43.21 19.75 40.11
N PHE A 113 -44.20 18.87 39.93
CA PHE A 113 -45.60 19.24 39.67
C PHE A 113 -46.49 19.07 40.92
N LEU A 114 -46.08 19.65 42.05
CA LEU A 114 -46.88 19.59 43.28
C LEU A 114 -48.27 20.21 43.09
N ASN A 115 -48.38 21.25 42.27
CA ASN A 115 -49.64 21.93 41.95
C ASN A 115 -50.68 20.98 41.31
N MET A 116 -50.25 19.97 40.56
CA MET A 116 -51.16 19.00 39.95
C MET A 116 -51.81 18.05 40.98
N LYS A 117 -51.32 18.04 42.23
CA LYS A 117 -51.85 17.23 43.32
C LYS A 117 -53.01 17.92 44.07
N PHE A 118 -53.30 19.17 43.74
CA PHE A 118 -54.31 19.99 44.39
C PHE A 118 -55.26 20.62 43.38
N GLU A 119 -56.53 20.79 43.77
CA GLU A 119 -57.46 21.62 43.00
C GLU A 119 -57.27 23.09 43.39
N PHE A 120 -57.11 23.96 42.39
CA PHE A 120 -56.92 25.41 42.59
C PHE A 120 -58.21 26.18 42.32
N ASP A 121 -58.50 27.18 43.15
CA ASP A 121 -59.53 28.19 42.89
C ASP A 121 -59.01 29.15 41.80
N PRO A 122 -59.59 29.14 40.59
CA PRO A 122 -59.12 29.96 39.47
C PRO A 122 -59.28 31.46 39.70
N LYS A 123 -60.04 31.89 40.72
CA LYS A 123 -60.22 33.30 41.05
C LYS A 123 -59.23 33.81 42.10
N LYS A 124 -58.65 32.92 42.90
CA LYS A 124 -57.79 33.28 44.05
C LYS A 124 -56.37 32.79 43.94
N ASP A 125 -56.06 31.95 42.96
CA ASP A 125 -54.76 31.31 42.78
C ASP A 125 -54.28 30.59 44.06
N GLN A 126 -55.21 29.88 44.69
CA GLN A 126 -54.99 29.15 45.93
C GLN A 126 -55.67 27.79 45.87
N VAL A 127 -55.13 26.82 46.61
CA VAL A 127 -55.75 25.50 46.78
C VAL A 127 -57.16 25.66 47.40
N VAL A 128 -58.13 24.92 46.88
CA VAL A 128 -59.52 24.93 47.38
C VAL A 128 -59.57 24.48 48.84
N PHE A 129 -60.44 25.11 49.64
CA PHE A 129 -60.47 24.92 51.09
C PHE A 129 -60.60 23.44 51.53
N LYS A 130 -61.36 22.63 50.77
CA LYS A 130 -61.56 21.18 51.05
C LYS A 130 -60.25 20.37 51.03
N ASP A 131 -59.26 20.82 50.27
CA ASP A 131 -57.98 20.14 50.05
C ASP A 131 -56.85 20.71 50.93
N ARG A 132 -57.13 21.77 51.72
CA ARG A 132 -56.18 22.40 52.64
C ARG A 132 -55.97 21.58 53.91
N LYS A 133 -55.52 20.34 53.75
CA LYS A 133 -55.23 19.42 54.85
C LYS A 133 -53.74 19.08 54.85
N THR A 134 -53.09 19.18 55.99
CA THR A 134 -51.68 18.81 56.17
C THR A 134 -51.42 17.35 55.75
N THR A 135 -52.37 16.44 55.99
CA THR A 135 -52.27 15.04 55.52
C THR A 135 -52.20 14.94 54.00
N ARG A 136 -52.97 15.78 53.29
CA ARG A 136 -52.98 15.83 51.83
C ARG A 136 -51.68 16.39 51.27
N LEU A 137 -51.07 17.34 51.99
CA LEU A 137 -49.76 17.90 51.67
C LEU A 137 -48.64 16.86 51.80
N ILE A 138 -48.66 16.06 52.86
CA ILE A 138 -47.72 14.95 53.06
C ILE A 138 -47.91 13.86 52.00
N GLU A 139 -49.15 13.51 51.66
CA GLU A 139 -49.47 12.60 50.56
C GLU A 139 -48.89 13.10 49.23
N GLY A 140 -49.15 14.35 48.87
CA GLY A 140 -48.64 14.97 47.65
C GLY A 140 -47.11 15.02 47.59
N PHE A 141 -46.43 15.30 48.70
CA PHE A 141 -44.97 15.22 48.79
C PHE A 141 -44.47 13.80 48.48
N ASN A 142 -45.00 12.78 49.16
CA ASN A 142 -44.56 11.40 48.97
C ASN A 142 -44.81 10.91 47.53
N GLU A 143 -45.94 11.30 46.93
CA GLU A 143 -46.24 10.97 45.53
C GLU A 143 -45.22 11.60 44.58
N VAL A 144 -44.91 12.90 44.73
CA VAL A 144 -43.96 13.59 43.86
C VAL A 144 -42.54 13.05 44.05
N GLU A 145 -42.13 12.70 45.28
CA GLU A 145 -40.84 12.04 45.52
C GLU A 145 -40.75 10.67 44.84
N ALA A 146 -41.83 9.88 44.87
CA ALA A 146 -41.88 8.58 44.20
C ALA A 146 -41.80 8.74 42.67
N GLU A 147 -42.50 9.72 42.10
CA GLU A 147 -42.44 10.06 40.67
C GLU A 147 -41.04 10.50 40.25
N MET A 148 -40.40 11.35 41.04
CA MET A 148 -39.01 11.79 40.83
C MET A 148 -38.03 10.61 40.85
N ALA A 149 -38.17 9.71 41.84
CA ALA A 149 -37.32 8.52 41.95
C ALA A 149 -37.50 7.59 40.73
N GLU A 150 -38.74 7.36 40.29
CA GLU A 150 -39.02 6.55 39.11
C GLU A 150 -38.49 7.19 37.82
N PHE A 151 -38.62 8.51 37.68
CA PHE A 151 -38.12 9.28 36.54
C PHE A 151 -36.61 9.14 36.39
N TYR A 152 -35.85 9.35 37.47
CA TYR A 152 -34.40 9.19 37.43
C TYR A 152 -34.00 7.74 37.19
N ARG A 153 -34.63 6.78 37.87
CA ARG A 153 -34.34 5.35 37.67
C ARG A 153 -34.44 4.94 36.20
N LYS A 154 -35.51 5.33 35.51
CA LYS A 154 -35.69 5.04 34.07
C LYS A 154 -34.58 5.62 33.21
N GLN A 155 -34.20 6.89 33.45
CA GLN A 155 -33.11 7.52 32.70
C GLN A 155 -31.76 6.87 32.98
N LEU A 156 -31.48 6.46 34.22
CA LEU A 156 -30.25 5.78 34.58
C LEU A 156 -30.15 4.41 33.87
N ASP A 157 -31.24 3.63 33.88
CA ASP A 157 -31.32 2.32 33.18
C ASP A 157 -31.08 2.47 31.66
N ASP A 158 -31.59 3.55 31.06
CA ASP A 158 -31.37 3.85 29.63
C ASP A 158 -29.93 4.29 29.34
N ASN A 159 -29.37 5.15 30.19
CA ASN A 159 -28.01 5.65 30.04
C ASN A 159 -26.97 4.56 30.28
N GLU A 160 -27.19 3.68 31.25
CA GLU A 160 -26.33 2.52 31.51
C GLU A 160 -26.27 1.59 30.29
N ARG A 161 -27.42 1.33 29.65
CA ARG A 161 -27.46 0.53 28.41
C ARG A 161 -26.73 1.18 27.25
N LYS A 162 -26.79 2.51 27.11
CA LYS A 162 -26.03 3.24 26.08
C LYS A 162 -24.53 3.18 26.36
N LEU A 163 -24.11 3.45 27.60
CA LEU A 163 -22.71 3.38 28.03
C LEU A 163 -22.12 1.98 27.83
N ALA A 164 -22.86 0.93 28.20
CA ALA A 164 -22.43 -0.45 28.02
C ALA A 164 -22.25 -0.85 26.54
N ARG A 165 -23.00 -0.25 25.61
CA ARG A 165 -22.78 -0.45 24.17
C ARG A 165 -21.51 0.23 23.70
N ILE A 166 -21.32 1.50 24.09
CA ILE A 166 -20.14 2.29 23.72
C ILE A 166 -18.85 1.66 24.24
N PHE A 167 -18.84 1.21 25.49
CA PHE A 167 -17.63 0.67 26.12
C PHE A 167 -17.30 -0.77 25.75
N ARG A 168 -18.27 -1.54 25.24
CA ARG A 168 -18.02 -2.90 24.76
C ARG A 168 -16.89 -2.95 23.74
N ASP A 169 -16.89 -2.01 22.81
CA ASP A 169 -16.03 -2.06 21.64
C ASP A 169 -14.70 -1.32 21.88
N ALA A 170 -14.69 -0.34 22.79
CA ALA A 170 -13.56 0.57 22.95
C ALA A 170 -12.91 0.61 24.35
N ALA A 171 -13.61 0.15 25.38
CA ALA A 171 -13.13 0.22 26.76
C ALA A 171 -13.77 -0.88 27.63
N PRO A 172 -13.53 -2.18 27.31
CA PRO A 172 -14.20 -3.30 27.97
C PRO A 172 -13.92 -3.38 29.48
N ASP A 173 -12.83 -2.76 29.93
CA ASP A 173 -12.46 -2.68 31.34
C ASP A 173 -13.24 -1.61 32.11
N ILE A 174 -13.92 -0.69 31.42
CA ILE A 174 -14.84 0.27 32.03
C ILE A 174 -16.18 -0.42 32.27
N SER A 175 -16.33 -0.98 33.47
CA SER A 175 -17.64 -1.36 34.01
C SER A 175 -18.15 -0.22 34.89
N TYR A 176 -19.37 0.24 34.59
CA TYR A 176 -20.01 1.29 35.36
C TYR A 176 -21.45 0.94 35.68
N VAL A 177 -21.81 1.13 36.95
CA VAL A 177 -23.17 0.99 37.47
C VAL A 177 -23.47 2.26 38.27
N PHE A 178 -24.61 2.90 37.97
CA PHE A 178 -25.03 4.07 38.73
C PHE A 178 -25.30 3.69 40.19
N GLN A 179 -24.76 4.48 41.10
CA GLN A 179 -25.11 4.37 42.50
C GLN A 179 -26.48 5.01 42.71
N SER A 180 -27.48 4.21 43.05
CA SER A 180 -28.89 4.64 43.17
C SER A 180 -29.25 5.29 44.52
N ASN A 181 -28.28 5.46 45.41
CA ASN A 181 -28.49 5.98 46.76
C ASN A 181 -27.75 7.33 46.93
N PRO A 182 -28.29 8.45 46.42
CA PRO A 182 -27.77 9.76 46.77
C PRO A 182 -27.76 9.91 48.29
N GLN A 183 -26.58 10.17 48.86
CA GLN A 183 -26.39 10.37 50.30
C GLN A 183 -27.24 11.53 50.86
N ALA A 184 -27.81 12.36 49.99
CA ALA A 184 -28.63 13.53 50.30
C ALA A 184 -30.16 13.30 50.28
N SER A 185 -30.65 12.07 50.10
CA SER A 185 -32.09 11.75 50.12
C SER A 185 -32.79 11.94 51.49
N SER A 186 -32.15 12.64 52.44
CA SER A 186 -32.65 12.80 53.81
C SER A 186 -33.04 14.22 54.20
N LEU A 187 -33.37 15.12 53.26
CA LEU A 187 -34.36 16.18 53.56
C LEU A 187 -35.74 15.53 53.57
N SER A 188 -35.91 14.58 54.48
CA SER A 188 -37.16 13.88 54.67
C SER A 188 -38.08 14.75 55.52
N LEU A 189 -39.38 14.64 55.26
CA LEU A 189 -40.40 15.10 56.21
C LEU A 189 -40.26 14.43 57.60
N LYS A 190 -39.50 13.34 57.70
CA LYS A 190 -39.36 12.54 58.91
C LYS A 190 -38.11 12.91 59.70
N HIS A 191 -38.35 13.78 60.68
CA HIS A 191 -37.70 13.80 61.99
C HIS A 191 -36.25 14.31 62.00
N GLY A 192 -36.10 15.57 62.43
CA GLY A 192 -34.84 16.12 62.90
C GLY A 192 -34.59 17.55 62.43
N ARG A 193 -35.09 17.90 61.24
CA ARG A 193 -35.08 19.26 60.65
C ARG A 193 -36.29 19.55 59.75
N GLY A 194 -37.37 18.76 59.90
CA GLY A 194 -38.51 18.69 58.97
C GLY A 194 -39.69 19.61 59.29
N LEU A 195 -40.57 19.75 58.29
CA LEU A 195 -41.82 20.52 58.27
C LEU A 195 -42.67 20.47 59.55
N ASP A 196 -42.61 19.43 60.39
CA ASP A 196 -43.33 19.39 61.67
C ASP A 196 -43.05 20.61 62.58
N GLN A 197 -41.90 21.28 62.42
CA GLN A 197 -41.57 22.54 63.12
C GLN A 197 -42.09 23.81 62.43
N TYR A 198 -42.46 23.73 61.14
CA TYR A 198 -42.86 24.85 60.30
C TYR A 198 -44.32 24.78 59.84
N LEU A 199 -44.97 23.62 59.98
CA LEU A 199 -46.38 23.38 59.69
C LEU A 199 -47.22 24.09 60.76
N VAL A 200 -47.48 25.37 60.54
CA VAL A 200 -48.41 26.10 61.39
C VAL A 200 -49.80 25.64 60.97
N LEU A 201 -50.50 24.92 61.86
CA LEU A 201 -51.86 24.36 61.70
C LEU A 201 -52.95 25.34 61.20
N LYS A 202 -52.60 26.62 60.95
CA LYS A 202 -53.46 27.70 60.48
C LYS A 202 -53.00 28.38 59.18
N ASN A 203 -51.86 28.03 58.59
CA ASN A 203 -51.31 28.70 57.39
C ASN A 203 -50.90 27.71 56.27
N PHE A 204 -51.89 27.07 55.65
CA PHE A 204 -51.66 26.08 54.58
C PHE A 204 -50.82 26.62 53.42
N GLU A 205 -50.94 27.90 53.09
CA GLU A 205 -50.18 28.53 52.01
C GLU A 205 -48.66 28.57 52.28
N GLU A 206 -48.25 28.78 53.53
CA GLU A 206 -46.84 28.73 53.93
C GLU A 206 -46.33 27.29 53.92
N ASP A 207 -47.10 26.37 54.50
CA ASP A 207 -46.83 24.93 54.50
C ASP A 207 -46.63 24.40 53.07
N TYR A 208 -47.52 24.79 52.15
CA TYR A 208 -47.47 24.42 50.74
C TYR A 208 -46.18 24.90 50.06
N ARG A 209 -45.77 26.15 50.33
CA ARG A 209 -44.52 26.71 49.77
C ARG A 209 -43.30 25.94 50.27
N ILE A 210 -43.24 25.65 51.57
CA ILE A 210 -42.13 24.89 52.16
C ILE A 210 -42.03 23.50 51.52
N VAL A 211 -43.16 22.82 51.30
CA VAL A 211 -43.16 21.51 50.61
C VAL A 211 -42.70 21.63 49.16
N ALA A 212 -43.17 22.64 48.43
CA ALA A 212 -42.73 22.88 47.06
C ALA A 212 -41.22 23.17 46.97
N ASP A 213 -40.71 24.02 47.86
CA ASP A 213 -39.28 24.39 47.93
C ASP A 213 -38.43 23.17 48.29
N THR A 214 -38.87 22.37 49.26
CA THR A 214 -38.18 21.12 49.66
C THR A 214 -38.11 20.12 48.51
N LEU A 215 -39.21 19.91 47.76
CA LEU A 215 -39.20 19.03 46.58
C LEU A 215 -38.25 19.53 45.49
N ASN A 216 -38.20 20.85 45.26
CA ASN A 216 -37.28 21.45 44.30
C ASN A 216 -35.82 21.29 44.71
N GLU A 217 -35.52 21.44 46.01
CA GLU A 217 -34.18 21.24 46.56
C GLU A 217 -33.75 19.77 46.50
N ASN A 218 -34.64 18.84 46.88
CA ASN A 218 -34.40 17.40 46.74
C ASN A 218 -34.11 17.01 45.29
N ASN A 219 -34.91 17.51 44.35
CA ASN A 219 -34.71 17.29 42.92
C ASN A 219 -33.37 17.85 42.43
N MET A 220 -32.97 19.06 42.87
CA MET A 220 -31.64 19.62 42.56
C MET A 220 -30.51 18.71 43.04
N LEU A 221 -30.55 18.27 44.30
CA LEU A 221 -29.51 17.43 44.90
C LEU A 221 -29.40 16.07 44.20
N VAL A 222 -30.53 15.44 43.88
CA VAL A 222 -30.58 14.15 43.17
C VAL A 222 -30.06 14.31 41.73
N TYR A 223 -30.48 15.37 41.04
CA TYR A 223 -29.99 15.69 39.69
C TYR A 223 -28.48 15.90 39.66
N GLU A 224 -27.95 16.74 40.56
CA GLU A 224 -26.52 17.03 40.66
C GLU A 224 -25.70 15.77 40.96
N TYR A 225 -26.22 14.89 41.83
CA TYR A 225 -25.57 13.62 42.12
C TYR A 225 -25.44 12.72 40.89
N TYR A 226 -26.53 12.55 40.13
CA TYR A 226 -26.52 11.68 38.94
C TYR A 226 -25.78 12.30 37.75
N ILE A 227 -25.85 13.62 37.55
CA ILE A 227 -25.11 14.29 36.46
C ILE A 227 -23.60 14.25 36.73
N ASN A 228 -23.16 14.38 37.98
CA ASN A 228 -21.75 14.26 38.35
C ASN A 228 -21.21 12.85 38.08
N GLN A 229 -22.00 11.83 38.44
CA GLN A 229 -21.76 10.44 38.10
C GLN A 229 -21.63 10.22 36.59
N LEU A 230 -22.61 10.70 35.81
CA LEU A 230 -22.59 10.60 34.34
C LEU A 230 -21.37 11.31 33.74
N ASN A 231 -21.06 12.52 34.21
CA ASN A 231 -19.92 13.30 33.73
C ASN A 231 -18.59 12.61 34.02
N HIS A 232 -18.44 12.00 35.19
CA HIS A 232 -17.24 11.24 35.54
C HIS A 232 -17.00 10.08 34.56
N VAL A 233 -18.04 9.31 34.27
CA VAL A 233 -17.97 8.19 33.32
C VAL A 233 -17.72 8.66 31.90
N LYS A 234 -18.38 9.74 31.47
CA LYS A 234 -18.13 10.36 30.16
C LYS A 234 -16.68 10.81 30.03
N GLN A 235 -16.09 11.39 31.07
CA GLN A 235 -14.67 11.79 31.06
C GLN A 235 -13.72 10.60 30.94
N MET A 236 -13.97 9.52 31.69
CA MET A 236 -13.19 8.29 31.59
C MET A 236 -13.30 7.67 30.18
N GLY A 237 -14.53 7.47 29.71
CA GLY A 237 -14.79 6.93 28.38
C GLY A 237 -14.19 7.76 27.26
N LYS A 238 -14.30 9.09 27.36
CA LYS A 238 -13.71 10.03 26.38
C LYS A 238 -12.19 9.91 26.34
N ARG A 239 -11.54 9.78 27.50
CA ARG A 239 -10.09 9.61 27.58
C ARG A 239 -9.65 8.34 26.85
N ASP A 240 -10.30 7.21 27.12
CA ASP A 240 -9.91 5.93 26.54
C ASP A 240 -10.20 5.87 25.04
N LEU A 241 -11.35 6.35 24.60
CA LEU A 241 -11.70 6.48 23.17
C LEU A 241 -10.71 7.37 22.41
N LEU A 242 -10.30 8.50 22.99
CA LEU A 242 -9.31 9.39 22.38
C LEU A 242 -7.93 8.72 22.29
N LEU A 243 -7.52 7.95 23.30
CA LEU A 243 -6.27 7.20 23.27
C LEU A 243 -6.28 6.13 22.17
N GLN A 244 -7.36 5.37 22.05
CA GLN A 244 -7.53 4.37 20.98
C GLN A 244 -7.52 5.04 19.60
N SER A 245 -8.31 6.11 19.43
CA SER A 245 -8.36 6.87 18.16
C SER A 245 -6.98 7.44 17.79
N ALA A 246 -6.25 8.01 18.75
CA ALA A 246 -4.91 8.55 18.50
C ALA A 246 -3.91 7.48 18.06
N ALA A 247 -3.88 6.32 18.74
CA ALA A 247 -3.02 5.21 18.37
C ALA A 247 -3.33 4.69 16.96
N LYS A 248 -4.61 4.61 16.59
CA LYS A 248 -5.02 4.20 15.24
C LYS A 248 -4.67 5.24 14.17
N LYS A 249 -4.78 6.54 14.49
CA LYS A 249 -4.34 7.62 13.60
C LYS A 249 -2.84 7.57 13.32
N GLU A 250 -2.03 7.29 14.34
CA GLU A 250 -0.59 7.11 14.19
C GLU A 250 -0.27 5.90 13.29
N GLN A 251 -0.92 4.76 13.53
CA GLN A 251 -0.79 3.57 12.68
C GLN A 251 -1.22 3.83 11.23
N HIS A 252 -2.33 4.54 11.04
CA HIS A 252 -2.83 4.93 9.73
C HIS A 252 -1.82 5.82 8.99
N GLN A 253 -1.23 6.80 9.68
CA GLN A 253 -0.22 7.68 9.11
C GLN A 253 1.01 6.88 8.66
N MET A 254 1.58 6.04 9.54
CA MET A 254 2.74 5.21 9.20
C MET A 254 2.46 4.26 8.02
N ALA A 255 1.28 3.64 7.98
CA ALA A 255 0.88 2.76 6.88
C ALA A 255 0.70 3.54 5.57
N SER A 256 0.13 4.74 5.63
CA SER A 256 -0.08 5.61 4.46
C SER A 256 1.24 6.13 3.89
N GLU A 257 2.16 6.57 4.75
CA GLU A 257 3.50 7.01 4.36
C GLU A 257 4.26 5.88 3.67
N LYS A 258 4.26 4.68 4.27
CA LYS A 258 4.90 3.50 3.68
C LYS A 258 4.28 3.08 2.34
N ALA A 259 2.96 3.19 2.21
CA ALA A 259 2.28 2.91 0.95
C ALA A 259 2.69 3.92 -0.15
N ALA A 260 2.80 5.20 0.19
CA ALA A 260 3.26 6.24 -0.73
C ALA A 260 4.73 6.04 -1.14
N GLU A 261 5.61 5.67 -0.20
CA GLU A 261 7.01 5.33 -0.49
C GLU A 261 7.13 4.17 -1.47
N LEU A 262 6.39 3.08 -1.25
CA LEU A 262 6.38 1.92 -2.16
C LEU A 262 5.84 2.28 -3.55
N GLN A 263 4.81 3.13 -3.61
CA GLN A 263 4.26 3.59 -4.89
C GLN A 263 5.30 4.41 -5.68
N GLU A 264 6.05 5.28 -5.01
CA GLU A 264 7.10 6.06 -5.67
C GLU A 264 8.28 5.18 -6.10
N GLN A 265 8.68 4.21 -5.27
CA GLN A 265 9.71 3.22 -5.64
C GLN A 265 9.28 2.40 -6.86
N LYS A 266 8.03 1.96 -6.92
CA LYS A 266 7.45 1.28 -8.08
C LYS A 266 7.53 2.15 -9.32
N ARG A 267 7.12 3.42 -9.23
CA ARG A 267 7.17 4.38 -10.34
C ARG A 267 8.59 4.57 -10.87
N GLN A 268 9.59 4.66 -9.98
CA GLN A 268 11.00 4.75 -10.36
C GLN A 268 11.49 3.48 -11.08
N LYS A 269 11.08 2.30 -10.60
CA LYS A 269 11.42 1.03 -11.25
C LYS A 269 10.76 0.88 -12.61
N GLU A 270 9.49 1.26 -12.77
CA GLU A 270 8.79 1.28 -14.05
C GLU A 270 9.48 2.20 -15.07
N LEU A 271 9.96 3.37 -14.63
CA LEU A 271 10.76 4.26 -15.48
C LEU A 271 12.08 3.60 -15.90
N SER A 272 12.81 2.98 -14.96
CA SER A 272 14.05 2.26 -15.29
C SER A 272 13.80 1.08 -16.23
N LEU A 273 12.69 0.36 -16.04
CA LEU A 273 12.29 -0.76 -16.88
C LEU A 273 12.03 -0.30 -18.31
N ALA A 274 11.30 0.80 -18.49
CA ALA A 274 11.05 1.37 -19.81
C ALA A 274 12.36 1.75 -20.52
N THR A 275 13.32 2.34 -19.80
CA THR A 275 14.64 2.66 -20.39
C THR A 275 15.44 1.42 -20.78
N LEU A 276 15.40 0.36 -19.96
CA LEU A 276 16.08 -0.89 -20.26
C LEU A 276 15.40 -1.65 -21.41
N GLU A 277 14.07 -1.64 -21.49
CA GLU A 277 13.33 -2.23 -22.61
C GLU A 277 13.63 -1.51 -23.93
N GLU A 278 13.76 -0.18 -23.90
CA GLU A 278 14.19 0.59 -25.06
C GLU A 278 15.63 0.24 -25.48
N GLN A 279 16.56 0.17 -24.52
CA GLN A 279 17.95 -0.23 -24.79
C GLN A 279 18.03 -1.65 -25.34
N PHE A 280 17.28 -2.59 -24.76
CA PHE A 280 17.20 -3.97 -25.22
C PHE A 280 16.66 -4.07 -26.64
N THR A 281 15.59 -3.32 -26.95
CA THR A 281 15.02 -3.31 -28.30
C THR A 281 16.00 -2.77 -29.34
N ARG A 282 16.74 -1.71 -29.01
CA ARG A 282 17.78 -1.15 -29.88
C ARG A 282 18.94 -2.13 -30.08
N ALA A 283 19.46 -2.69 -29.00
CA ALA A 283 20.55 -3.65 -29.05
C ALA A 283 20.17 -4.93 -29.81
N LEU A 284 18.93 -5.41 -29.66
CA LEU A 284 18.41 -6.55 -30.41
C LEU A 284 18.33 -6.26 -31.92
N TRP A 285 17.91 -5.04 -32.27
CA TRP A 285 17.89 -4.61 -33.67
C TRP A 285 19.29 -4.52 -34.27
N GLU A 286 20.25 -3.91 -33.55
CA GLU A 286 21.66 -3.83 -33.96
C GLU A 286 22.27 -5.23 -34.13
N GLN A 287 22.01 -6.13 -33.19
CA GLN A 287 22.47 -7.51 -33.25
C GLN A 287 21.90 -8.26 -34.47
N ASN A 288 20.62 -8.09 -34.79
CA ASN A 288 20.02 -8.71 -35.98
C ASN A 288 20.67 -8.20 -37.26
N GLN A 289 20.96 -6.89 -37.35
CA GLN A 289 21.72 -6.32 -38.46
C GLN A 289 23.15 -6.86 -38.55
N GLU A 290 23.85 -7.00 -37.42
CA GLU A 290 25.18 -7.61 -37.36
C GLU A 290 25.17 -9.09 -37.79
N LEU A 291 24.13 -9.84 -37.39
CA LEU A 291 23.97 -11.25 -37.75
C LEU A 291 23.78 -11.41 -39.25
N GLU A 292 22.91 -10.61 -39.87
CA GLU A 292 22.72 -10.57 -41.33
C GLU A 292 24.05 -10.24 -42.04
N ARG A 293 24.79 -9.28 -41.51
CA ARG A 293 26.10 -8.90 -42.04
C ARG A 293 27.13 -10.03 -41.93
N LEU A 294 27.17 -10.74 -40.79
CA LEU A 294 28.07 -11.88 -40.60
C LEU A 294 27.69 -13.08 -41.48
N GLN A 295 26.40 -13.31 -41.73
CA GLN A 295 25.93 -14.36 -42.63
C GLN A 295 26.40 -14.10 -44.07
N LYS A 296 26.26 -12.86 -44.55
CA LYS A 296 26.76 -12.48 -45.89
C LYS A 296 28.28 -12.53 -46.00
N LEU A 297 29.00 -12.14 -44.94
CA LEU A 297 30.46 -12.33 -44.90
C LEU A 297 30.83 -13.81 -45.04
N ASP A 298 30.10 -14.69 -44.35
CA ASP A 298 30.31 -16.14 -44.44
C ASP A 298 30.01 -16.69 -45.84
N GLU A 299 28.96 -16.19 -46.51
CA GLU A 299 28.65 -16.50 -47.91
C GLU A 299 29.80 -16.08 -48.85
N PHE A 300 30.31 -14.85 -48.74
CA PHE A 300 31.44 -14.39 -49.55
C PHE A 300 32.72 -15.17 -49.31
N LEU A 301 33.03 -15.48 -48.05
CA LEU A 301 34.17 -16.31 -47.69
C LEU A 301 34.07 -17.70 -48.32
N LYS A 302 32.87 -18.31 -48.31
CA LYS A 302 32.61 -19.62 -48.94
C LYS A 302 32.76 -19.57 -50.45
N GLU A 303 32.17 -18.57 -51.12
CA GLU A 303 32.25 -18.41 -52.58
C GLU A 303 33.70 -18.27 -53.06
N GLU A 304 34.45 -17.33 -52.46
CA GLU A 304 35.84 -17.06 -52.84
C GLU A 304 36.78 -18.23 -52.51
N PHE A 305 36.53 -18.93 -51.40
CA PHE A 305 37.26 -20.15 -51.05
C PHE A 305 37.03 -21.24 -52.10
N VAL A 306 35.77 -21.51 -52.47
CA VAL A 306 35.43 -22.53 -53.47
C VAL A 306 36.05 -22.17 -54.82
N GLU A 307 36.02 -20.90 -55.23
CA GLU A 307 36.65 -20.45 -56.47
C GLU A 307 38.17 -20.65 -56.47
N ALA A 308 38.84 -20.27 -55.37
CA ALA A 308 40.29 -20.43 -55.21
C ALA A 308 40.72 -21.90 -55.24
N VAL A 309 40.04 -22.75 -54.46
CA VAL A 309 40.34 -24.19 -54.39
C VAL A 309 40.01 -24.89 -55.70
N SER A 310 38.91 -24.54 -56.39
CA SER A 310 38.55 -25.13 -57.68
C SER A 310 39.63 -24.87 -58.75
N LYS A 311 40.22 -23.67 -58.76
CA LYS A 311 41.34 -23.34 -59.66
C LYS A 311 42.58 -24.18 -59.38
N TRP A 312 42.89 -24.45 -58.11
CA TRP A 312 44.02 -25.28 -57.72
C TRP A 312 43.76 -26.77 -57.97
N GLN A 313 42.54 -27.26 -57.72
CA GLN A 313 42.13 -28.63 -58.04
C GLN A 313 42.16 -28.91 -59.54
N ALA A 314 41.70 -27.97 -60.37
CA ALA A 314 41.78 -28.12 -61.84
C ALA A 314 43.22 -28.30 -62.32
N LYS A 315 44.19 -27.62 -61.69
CA LYS A 315 45.62 -27.78 -61.98
C LYS A 315 46.20 -29.06 -61.39
N LEU A 316 45.77 -29.46 -60.20
CA LEU A 316 46.16 -30.73 -59.57
C LEU A 316 45.79 -31.94 -60.44
N PHE A 317 44.59 -31.96 -61.01
CA PHE A 317 44.08 -33.06 -61.85
C PHE A 317 44.37 -32.89 -63.35
N GLY A 318 45.08 -31.83 -63.73
CA GLY A 318 45.43 -31.58 -65.14
C GLY A 318 46.36 -32.66 -65.71
N GLU A 319 46.03 -33.15 -66.90
CA GLU A 319 46.84 -34.16 -67.61
C GLU A 319 48.26 -33.67 -67.93
N GLN A 320 48.44 -32.35 -68.07
CA GLN A 320 49.70 -31.70 -68.41
C GLN A 320 50.54 -31.27 -67.18
N THR A 321 50.07 -31.51 -65.96
CA THR A 321 50.74 -31.04 -64.73
C THR A 321 51.82 -32.02 -64.28
N PRO A 322 53.09 -31.59 -64.10
CA PRO A 322 54.17 -32.44 -63.58
C PRO A 322 53.91 -32.93 -62.15
N ASP A 323 54.41 -34.11 -61.79
CA ASP A 323 54.19 -34.71 -60.46
C ASP A 323 54.69 -33.85 -59.29
N VAL A 324 55.78 -33.11 -59.49
CA VAL A 324 56.31 -32.16 -58.49
C VAL A 324 55.36 -30.99 -58.27
N GLU A 325 54.72 -30.48 -59.33
CA GLU A 325 53.73 -29.41 -59.23
C GLU A 325 52.42 -29.91 -58.63
N ARG A 326 52.00 -31.13 -58.97
CA ARG A 326 50.84 -31.80 -58.34
C ARG A 326 51.01 -31.93 -56.84
N TRP A 327 52.19 -32.36 -56.39
CA TRP A 327 52.48 -32.46 -54.95
C TRP A 327 52.40 -31.09 -54.26
N LEU A 328 52.91 -30.03 -54.89
CA LEU A 328 52.81 -28.66 -54.36
C LEU A 328 51.36 -28.16 -54.28
N TYR A 329 50.56 -28.34 -55.32
CA TYR A 329 49.13 -28.00 -55.30
C TYR A 329 48.39 -28.76 -54.20
N HIS A 330 48.68 -30.05 -54.01
CA HIS A 330 48.07 -30.85 -52.94
C HIS A 330 48.40 -30.33 -51.54
N GLN A 331 49.68 -30.00 -51.26
CA GLN A 331 50.08 -29.46 -49.96
C GLN A 331 49.42 -28.11 -49.67
N TYR A 332 49.40 -27.19 -50.65
CA TYR A 332 48.76 -25.88 -50.49
C TYR A 332 47.24 -25.97 -50.37
N SER A 333 46.58 -26.92 -51.06
CA SER A 333 45.15 -27.23 -50.86
C SER A 333 44.85 -27.71 -49.43
N LEU A 334 45.72 -28.49 -48.80
CA LEU A 334 45.56 -28.87 -47.39
C LEU A 334 45.77 -27.70 -46.43
N MET A 335 46.71 -26.80 -46.75
CA MET A 335 46.99 -25.61 -45.94
C MET A 335 45.83 -24.60 -45.99
N ILE A 336 45.31 -24.30 -47.18
CA ILE A 336 44.19 -23.37 -47.34
C ILE A 336 42.91 -23.94 -46.71
N LEU A 337 42.69 -25.26 -46.77
CA LEU A 337 41.54 -25.91 -46.13
C LEU A 337 41.59 -25.78 -44.60
N LYS A 338 42.73 -26.05 -43.97
CA LYS A 338 42.93 -25.82 -42.53
C LYS A 338 42.78 -24.35 -42.14
N HIS A 339 43.19 -23.44 -43.02
CA HIS A 339 43.02 -22.01 -42.81
C HIS A 339 41.53 -21.63 -42.89
N ALA A 340 40.80 -22.16 -43.88
CA ALA A 340 39.36 -21.94 -44.02
C ALA A 340 38.56 -22.52 -42.85
N GLU A 341 38.89 -23.71 -42.35
CA GLU A 341 38.28 -24.31 -41.15
C GLU A 341 38.39 -23.37 -39.93
N ARG A 342 39.53 -22.68 -39.78
CA ARG A 342 39.75 -21.72 -38.68
C ARG A 342 38.94 -20.44 -38.83
N ILE A 343 38.81 -19.93 -40.06
CA ILE A 343 38.17 -18.64 -40.35
C ILE A 343 36.64 -18.77 -40.47
N ILE A 344 36.16 -19.75 -41.22
CA ILE A 344 34.75 -20.01 -41.48
C ILE A 344 34.15 -20.82 -40.32
N GLY A 345 34.85 -21.87 -39.86
CA GLY A 345 34.42 -22.77 -38.78
C GLY A 345 34.20 -24.21 -39.26
N ASN A 346 34.25 -25.17 -38.33
CA ASN A 346 34.18 -26.62 -38.61
C ASN A 346 32.77 -27.16 -38.91
N GLU A 347 31.71 -26.37 -38.77
CA GLU A 347 30.33 -26.87 -38.97
C GLU A 347 29.97 -27.08 -40.45
N HIS A 348 30.90 -26.82 -41.38
CA HIS A 348 30.62 -26.70 -42.81
C HIS A 348 31.59 -27.42 -43.76
N PHE A 349 32.55 -28.19 -43.26
CA PHE A 349 33.56 -28.90 -44.07
C PHE A 349 33.54 -30.42 -43.87
#